data_AF-A0A949SWG5-F1
#
_entry.id   AF-A0A949SWG5-F1
#
_cell.length_a   1.000
_cell.length_b   1.000
_cell.length_c   1.000
_cell.angle_alpha   90.00
_cell.angle_beta   90.00
_cell.angle_gamma   90.00
#
_symmetry.space_group_name_H-M   'P 1'
#
loop_
_entity.id
_entity.type
_entity.pdbx_description
1 polymer ?
#
loop_
_entity_poly.entity_id
_entity_poly.type
_entity_poly.pdbx_seq_one_letter_code
_entity_poly.pdbx_strand_id
1 'polypeptide(L)'
;MLSEPEKTKDTEVWGQLAAALPPAPGVELGWEVLGRETVEGHMNVLGFHSWLCNGMEEDAQRKFGITPNARGFIDIYEDAKRVAEYCDKIQPEPGVWLPWLITQYEIG
;
A
#
# COMPACT_ATOMS: atom_id res chain seq x y z
N MET A 1 -2.69 -34.95 -44.53
CA MET A 1 -3.77 -34.14 -43.92
C MET A 1 -3.48 -34.11 -42.43
N LEU A 2 -2.83 -33.07 -41.95
CA LEU A 2 -2.61 -32.86 -40.51
C LEU A 2 -3.64 -31.83 -40.07
N SER A 3 -4.50 -32.19 -39.12
CA SER A 3 -5.50 -31.31 -38.54
C SER A 3 -4.82 -30.23 -37.71
N GLU A 4 -5.30 -28.99 -37.81
CA GLU A 4 -4.82 -27.87 -37.00
C GLU A 4 -5.06 -28.12 -35.50
N PRO A 5 -4.16 -27.68 -34.60
CA PRO A 5 -4.34 -27.82 -33.18
C PRO A 5 -5.49 -26.94 -32.68
N GLU A 6 -6.39 -27.56 -31.93
CA GLU A 6 -7.54 -26.93 -31.29
C GLU A 6 -7.06 -25.91 -30.24
N LYS A 7 -7.41 -24.64 -30.42
CA LYS A 7 -7.06 -23.57 -29.49
C LYS A 7 -7.78 -23.80 -28.15
N THR A 8 -7.02 -24.00 -27.08
CA THR A 8 -7.57 -24.18 -25.74
C THR A 8 -8.10 -22.85 -25.19
N LYS A 9 -9.24 -22.91 -24.47
CA LYS A 9 -9.95 -21.78 -23.84
C LYS A 9 -9.08 -20.90 -22.94
N ASP A 10 -7.92 -21.40 -22.49
CA ASP A 10 -6.99 -20.67 -21.65
C ASP A 10 -6.37 -19.46 -22.36
N THR A 11 -6.21 -19.52 -23.69
CA THR A 11 -5.66 -18.39 -24.47
C THR A 11 -6.66 -17.23 -24.62
N GLU A 12 -7.95 -17.48 -24.45
CA GLU A 12 -9.01 -16.48 -24.61
C GLU A 12 -9.14 -15.58 -23.38
N VAL A 13 -8.95 -16.13 -22.17
CA VAL A 13 -9.03 -15.38 -20.90
C VAL A 13 -7.88 -14.38 -20.77
N TRP A 14 -6.64 -14.77 -21.14
CA TRP A 14 -5.49 -13.85 -21.13
C TRP A 14 -5.57 -12.79 -22.23
N GLY A 15 -6.20 -13.10 -23.38
CA GLY A 15 -6.41 -12.15 -24.47
C GLY A 15 -7.37 -11.00 -24.11
N GLN A 16 -8.32 -11.24 -23.19
CA GLN A 16 -9.28 -10.22 -22.75
C GLN A 16 -8.69 -9.22 -21.74
N LEU A 17 -7.71 -9.64 -20.93
CA LEU A 17 -6.98 -8.73 -20.03
C LEU A 17 -6.01 -7.82 -20.78
N ALA A 18 -5.50 -8.26 -21.95
CA ALA A 18 -4.54 -7.50 -22.75
C ALA A 18 -5.14 -6.31 -23.52
N ALA A 19 -6.48 -6.19 -23.57
CA ALA A 19 -7.18 -5.14 -24.32
C ALA A 19 -7.59 -3.92 -23.48
N ALA A 20 -7.45 -3.97 -22.15
CA ALA A 20 -7.66 -2.80 -21.32
C ALA A 20 -6.49 -1.84 -21.51
N LEU A 21 -6.78 -0.62 -21.98
CA LEU A 21 -5.82 0.47 -21.92
C LEU A 21 -5.26 0.54 -20.48
N PRO A 22 -3.96 0.80 -20.28
CA PRO A 22 -3.47 1.03 -18.93
C PRO A 22 -4.33 2.13 -18.31
N PRO A 23 -4.72 1.98 -17.02
CA PRO A 23 -5.47 3.04 -16.36
C PRO A 23 -4.72 4.36 -16.54
N ALA A 24 -5.46 5.45 -16.68
CA ALA A 24 -4.85 6.78 -16.67
C ALA A 24 -3.89 6.88 -15.46
N PRO A 25 -2.74 7.57 -15.59
CA PRO A 25 -1.80 7.68 -14.49
C PRO A 25 -2.54 8.23 -13.27
N GLY A 26 -2.49 7.47 -12.18
CA GLY A 26 -3.21 7.83 -10.96
C GLY A 26 -2.65 9.09 -10.32
N VAL A 27 -3.45 9.73 -9.46
CA VAL A 27 -3.08 10.93 -8.72
C VAL A 27 -2.48 10.51 -7.39
N GLU A 28 -1.24 10.94 -7.12
CA GLU A 28 -0.61 10.79 -5.81
C GLU A 28 -1.37 11.60 -4.75
N LEU A 29 -1.77 10.92 -3.68
CA LEU A 29 -2.44 11.55 -2.53
C LEU A 29 -1.49 11.80 -1.35
N GLY A 30 -0.33 11.13 -1.34
CA GLY A 30 0.66 11.14 -0.28
C GLY A 30 1.00 9.73 0.19
N TRP A 31 1.64 9.63 1.35
CA TRP A 31 2.19 8.42 1.92
C TRP A 31 1.49 8.02 3.22
N GLU A 32 1.14 6.74 3.33
CA GLU A 32 0.60 6.11 4.54
C GLU A 32 1.66 5.21 5.17
N VAL A 33 1.82 5.24 6.49
CA VAL A 33 2.75 4.36 7.19
C VAL A 33 1.99 3.14 7.73
N LEU A 34 2.23 1.98 7.11
CA LEU A 34 1.56 0.72 7.46
C LEU A 34 2.55 -0.29 8.02
N GLY A 35 2.18 -0.88 9.16
CA GLY A 35 2.81 -2.05 9.74
C GLY A 35 2.21 -3.33 9.15
N ARG A 36 3.00 -4.12 8.42
CA ARG A 36 2.58 -5.43 7.95
C ARG A 36 2.86 -6.47 9.03
N GLU A 37 1.82 -7.12 9.52
CA GLU A 37 1.93 -8.18 10.52
C GLU A 37 2.77 -9.35 9.97
N THR A 38 3.69 -9.86 10.79
CA THR A 38 4.64 -10.93 10.39
C THR A 38 4.49 -12.21 11.19
N VAL A 39 3.61 -12.25 12.19
CA VAL A 39 3.46 -13.38 13.11
C VAL A 39 2.28 -14.26 12.69
N GLU A 40 2.54 -15.56 12.56
CA GLU A 40 1.55 -16.59 12.31
C GLU A 40 0.82 -16.90 13.62
N GLY A 41 -0.42 -16.43 13.80
CA GLY A 41 -1.19 -16.75 15.02
C GLY A 41 -2.34 -15.82 15.39
N HIS A 42 -2.41 -14.62 14.83
CA HIS A 42 -3.63 -13.83 14.91
C HIS A 42 -4.57 -14.20 13.76
N MET A 43 -5.86 -14.26 14.08
CA MET A 43 -6.95 -14.84 13.31
C MET A 43 -7.27 -14.15 11.96
N ASN A 44 -6.34 -13.40 11.35
CA ASN A 44 -6.52 -12.83 10.02
C ASN A 44 -5.23 -12.91 9.20
N VAL A 45 -5.38 -13.55 8.05
CA VAL A 45 -4.38 -13.67 6.99
C VAL A 45 -4.12 -12.26 6.45
N LEU A 46 -2.88 -11.75 6.55
CA LEU A 46 -2.42 -10.45 6.01
C LEU A 46 -3.02 -9.18 6.66
N GLY A 47 -2.78 -8.99 7.96
CA GLY A 47 -3.12 -7.74 8.67
C GLY A 47 -2.17 -6.58 8.34
N PHE A 48 -2.75 -5.39 8.08
CA PHE A 48 -2.03 -4.12 8.08
C PHE A 48 -2.52 -3.25 9.25
N HIS A 49 -1.59 -2.62 9.95
CA HIS A 49 -1.86 -1.62 10.98
C HIS A 49 -1.51 -0.24 10.45
N SER A 50 -2.43 0.71 10.52
CA SER A 50 -2.08 2.11 10.28
C SER A 50 -1.43 2.70 11.52
N TRP A 51 -0.39 3.51 11.33
CA TRP A 51 0.25 4.27 12.39
C TRP A 51 -0.74 5.19 13.13
N LEU A 52 -1.77 5.67 12.42
CA LEU A 52 -2.85 6.49 12.99
C LEU A 52 -3.71 5.74 14.02
N CYS A 53 -3.77 4.41 13.99
CA CYS A 53 -4.53 3.63 14.97
C CYS A 53 -3.97 3.78 16.40
N ASN A 54 -2.69 4.11 16.51
CA ASN A 54 -1.97 4.20 17.78
C ASN A 54 -1.59 5.64 18.17
N GLY A 55 -2.14 6.66 17.48
CA GLY A 55 -1.85 8.07 17.78
C GLY A 55 -0.42 8.49 17.40
N MET A 56 0.22 7.79 16.47
CA MET A 56 1.61 8.05 16.10
C MET A 56 1.81 9.40 15.41
N GLU A 57 0.74 10.00 14.89
CA GLU A 57 0.72 11.36 14.36
C GLU A 57 1.09 12.42 15.40
N GLU A 58 0.74 12.21 16.67
CA GLU A 58 1.17 13.12 17.74
C GLU A 58 2.68 13.03 17.97
N ASP A 59 3.23 11.80 17.96
CA ASP A 59 4.65 11.57 18.13
C ASP A 59 5.45 12.11 16.94
N ALA A 60 4.95 11.91 15.72
CA ALA A 60 5.57 12.45 14.52
C ALA A 60 5.58 13.98 14.53
N GLN A 61 4.49 14.61 14.97
CA GLN A 61 4.46 16.06 15.11
C GLN A 61 5.44 16.54 16.18
N ARG A 62 5.45 15.92 17.36
CA ARG A 62 6.33 16.31 18.47
C ARG A 62 7.82 16.11 18.16
N LYS A 63 8.18 15.03 17.47
CA LYS A 63 9.57 14.61 17.27
C LYS A 63 10.16 15.12 15.96
N PHE A 64 9.34 15.20 14.92
CA PHE A 64 9.80 15.47 13.55
C PHE A 64 9.13 16.70 12.92
N GLY A 65 8.08 17.27 13.56
CA GLY A 65 7.30 18.35 12.98
C GLY A 65 6.48 17.92 11.77
N ILE A 66 6.15 16.62 11.68
CA ILE A 66 5.39 16.03 10.57
C ILE A 66 3.92 15.93 10.98
N THR A 67 3.04 16.51 10.18
CA THR A 67 1.58 16.33 10.27
C THR A 67 1.03 15.73 8.99
N PRO A 68 -0.04 14.90 9.06
CA PRO A 68 -0.79 14.52 7.88
C PRO A 68 -1.34 15.74 7.13
N ASN A 69 -1.42 15.64 5.81
CA ASN A 69 -2.07 16.60 4.93
C ASN A 69 -3.60 16.55 5.09
N ALA A 70 -4.32 17.38 4.34
CA ALA A 70 -5.78 17.46 4.42
C ALA A 70 -6.52 16.16 4.05
N ARG A 71 -5.82 15.19 3.46
CA ARG A 71 -6.34 13.86 3.09
C ARG A 71 -5.93 12.76 4.08
N GLY A 72 -5.17 13.12 5.12
CA GLY A 72 -4.70 12.17 6.14
C GLY A 72 -3.38 11.47 5.81
N PHE A 73 -2.65 11.91 4.78
CA PHE A 73 -1.39 11.28 4.35
C PHE A 73 -0.18 12.19 4.58
N ILE A 74 1.02 11.62 4.67
CA ILE A 74 2.27 12.40 4.72
C ILE A 74 2.66 12.81 3.29
N ASP A 75 2.93 14.09 3.05
CA ASP A 75 3.20 14.59 1.69
C ASP A 75 4.53 14.10 1.09
N ILE A 76 5.56 13.93 1.94
CA ILE A 76 6.93 13.68 1.50
C ILE A 76 7.37 12.28 1.92
N TYR A 77 7.92 11.51 0.97
CA TYR A 77 8.43 10.16 1.19
C TYR A 77 9.45 10.08 2.34
N GLU A 78 10.41 11.01 2.38
CA GLU A 78 11.46 11.05 3.40
C GLU A 78 10.88 11.20 4.82
N ASP A 79 9.80 11.95 4.95
CA ASP A 79 9.11 12.14 6.22
C ASP A 79 8.31 10.88 6.60
N ALA A 80 7.61 10.27 5.65
CA ALA A 80 6.93 8.99 5.86
C ALA A 80 7.91 7.88 6.26
N LYS A 81 9.10 7.87 5.64
CA LYS A 81 10.17 6.94 5.98
C LYS A 81 10.67 7.14 7.41
N ARG A 82 10.88 8.38 7.87
CA ARG A 82 11.28 8.66 9.26
C ARG A 82 10.23 8.18 10.27
N VAL A 83 8.95 8.37 9.94
CA VAL A 83 7.84 7.88 10.77
C VAL A 83 7.79 6.35 10.79
N ALA A 84 8.00 5.69 9.64
CA ALA A 84 8.08 4.23 9.57
C ALA A 84 9.25 3.67 10.39
N GLU A 85 10.45 4.24 10.27
CA GLU A 85 11.63 3.87 11.08
C GLU A 85 11.39 4.08 12.58
N TYR A 86 10.65 5.13 12.94
CA TYR A 86 10.24 5.34 14.33
C TYR A 86 9.29 4.26 14.81
N CYS A 87 8.25 3.94 14.03
CA CYS A 87 7.30 2.87 14.35
C CYS A 87 8.00 1.51 14.46
N ASP A 88 8.93 1.20 13.56
CA ASP A 88 9.76 -0.01 13.63
C ASP A 88 10.60 -0.06 14.92
N LYS A 89 11.04 1.09 15.44
CA LYS A 89 11.82 1.17 16.68
C LYS A 89 10.97 0.96 17.93
N ILE A 90 9.80 1.59 18.00
CA ILE A 90 8.94 1.54 19.20
C ILE A 90 7.93 0.41 19.16
N GLN A 91 7.73 -0.22 18.00
CA GLN A 91 6.85 -1.36 17.76
C GLN A 91 5.45 -1.13 18.36
N PRO A 92 4.67 -0.14 17.85
CA PRO A 92 3.34 0.12 18.40
C PRO A 92 2.40 -1.06 18.16
N GLU A 93 2.65 -1.83 17.09
CA GLU A 93 2.12 -3.18 16.85
C GLU A 93 3.24 -4.07 16.28
N PRO A 94 3.19 -5.40 16.47
CA PRO A 94 4.14 -6.32 15.88
C PRO A 94 4.08 -6.30 14.35
N GLY A 95 5.15 -5.89 13.70
CA GLY A 95 5.18 -5.88 12.25
C GLY A 95 6.38 -5.16 11.66
N VAL A 96 6.45 -5.20 10.33
CA VAL A 96 7.41 -4.42 9.55
C VAL A 96 6.69 -3.17 9.06
N TRP A 97 7.16 -2.01 9.50
CA TRP A 97 6.57 -0.70 9.19
C TRP A 97 7.22 -0.11 7.94
N LEU A 98 6.40 0.23 6.94
CA LEU A 98 6.88 0.78 5.68
C LEU A 98 6.02 1.98 5.25
N PRO A 99 6.62 2.95 4.53
CA PRO A 99 5.86 3.99 3.84
C PRO A 99 5.26 3.44 2.54
N TRP A 100 3.96 3.61 2.36
CA TRP A 100 3.20 3.19 1.19
C TRP A 100 2.64 4.40 0.47
N LEU A 101 2.95 4.52 -0.82
CA LEU A 101 2.38 5.55 -1.68
C LEU A 101 0.90 5.26 -1.92
N ILE A 102 0.03 6.22 -1.63
CA ILE A 102 -1.40 6.13 -1.92
C ILE A 102 -1.68 6.88 -3.22
N THR A 103 -2.17 6.13 -4.20
CA THR A 103 -2.49 6.64 -5.53
C THR A 103 -3.96 6.40 -5.84
N GLN A 104 -4.67 7.46 -6.21
CA GLN A 104 -6.06 7.39 -6.66
C GLN A 104 -6.13 7.17 -8.17
N TYR A 105 -6.93 6.21 -8.60
CA TYR A 105 -7.22 5.97 -10.01
C TYR A 105 -8.70 6.24 -10.28
N GLU A 106 -8.98 6.96 -11.36
CA GLU A 106 -10.33 7.04 -11.91
C GLU A 106 -10.63 5.73 -12.63
N ILE A 107 -11.67 5.04 -12.18
CA ILE A 107 -12.18 3.85 -12.87
C ILE A 107 -13.35 4.32 -13.72
N GLY A 108 -13.16 4.29 -15.05
CA GLY A 108 -14.18 4.66 -16.03
C GLY A 108 -15.29 3.64 -16.18
#